data_AF-A0AAZ1XW01-F1
#
_entry.id   AF-A0AAZ1XW01-F1
#
_cell.length_a   1.000
_cell.length_b   1.000
_cell.length_c   1.000
_cell.angle_alpha   90.00
_cell.angle_beta   90.00
_cell.angle_gamma   90.00
#
_symmetry.space_group_name_H-M   'P 1'
#
loop_
_entity.id
_entity.type
_entity.pdbx_description
1 polymer ?
#
loop_
_entity_poly.entity_id
_entity_poly.type
_entity_poly.pdbx_seq_one_letter_code
_entity_poly.pdbx_strand_id
1 'polypeptide(L)'
;MRRILVLLAVVWMCDTVKFGQLCSDNLCNTQRTKDNWGQGHYGASRGGDGGGRLHKGVDINCSDGSAVLAPFDVTIKGSLIVYNDPNKKAIDEGINLSGEGLCFKLFYVKPIKTSGTVNKGEKIGTMLPMQSVYPGITSHIHVQMCNRSVDPTEYFSDLCQTHVPSEETELTPGLIWWFDLTHNYYA
;
A
#
# COMPACT_ATOMS: atom_id res chain seq x y z
N MET A 1 -23.69 -32.78 43.33
CA MET A 1 -22.47 -32.02 42.91
C MET A 1 -22.65 -31.60 41.46
N ARG A 2 -22.74 -30.30 41.19
CA ARG A 2 -23.09 -29.73 39.87
C ARG A 2 -21.80 -29.52 39.08
N ARG A 3 -21.61 -30.25 37.97
CA ARG A 3 -20.44 -30.11 37.10
C ARG A 3 -20.65 -28.92 36.17
N ILE A 4 -19.84 -27.88 36.32
CA ILE A 4 -19.80 -26.73 35.42
C ILE A 4 -18.86 -27.08 34.27
N LEU A 5 -19.40 -27.20 33.06
CA LEU A 5 -18.63 -27.31 31.83
C LEU A 5 -18.28 -25.90 31.36
N VAL A 6 -17.01 -25.55 31.38
CA VAL A 6 -16.49 -24.30 30.80
C VAL A 6 -16.11 -24.60 29.36
N LEU A 7 -16.89 -24.10 28.41
CA LEU A 7 -16.56 -24.13 26.98
C LEU A 7 -15.61 -22.97 26.66
N LEU A 8 -14.33 -23.29 26.42
CA LEU A 8 -13.35 -22.37 25.85
C LEU A 8 -13.65 -22.19 24.37
N ALA A 9 -14.26 -21.07 24.00
CA ALA A 9 -14.41 -20.66 22.61
C ALA A 9 -13.06 -20.12 22.10
N VAL A 10 -12.40 -20.88 21.23
CA VAL A 10 -11.21 -20.42 20.51
C VAL A 10 -11.68 -19.53 19.37
N VAL A 11 -11.57 -18.21 19.54
CA VAL A 11 -11.86 -17.25 18.47
C VAL A 11 -10.62 -17.15 17.59
N TRP A 12 -10.69 -17.74 16.40
CA TRP A 12 -9.64 -17.61 15.39
C TRP A 12 -9.77 -16.23 14.75
N MET A 13 -8.92 -15.29 15.15
CA MET A 13 -8.82 -14.00 14.46
C MET A 13 -8.08 -14.26 13.15
N CYS A 14 -8.79 -14.25 12.03
CA CYS A 14 -8.13 -14.11 10.74
C CYS A 14 -7.65 -12.65 10.64
N ASP A 15 -6.35 -12.42 10.77
CA ASP A 15 -5.76 -11.15 10.44
C ASP A 15 -6.08 -10.84 8.96
N THR A 16 -6.90 -9.82 8.75
CA THR A 16 -7.25 -9.38 7.40
C THR A 16 -6.04 -8.65 6.83
N VAL A 17 -5.56 -9.09 5.68
CA VAL A 17 -4.45 -8.44 4.96
C VAL A 17 -4.78 -6.98 4.71
N LYS A 18 -3.85 -6.08 5.05
CA LYS A 18 -3.97 -4.65 4.77
C LYS A 18 -2.79 -4.17 3.93
N PHE A 19 -3.07 -3.28 3.00
CA PHE A 19 -2.04 -2.58 2.26
C PHE A 19 -1.26 -1.67 3.21
N GLY A 20 0.05 -1.90 3.29
CA GLY A 20 1.00 -0.92 3.79
C GLY A 20 1.10 0.30 2.87
N GLN A 21 2.05 1.18 3.17
CA GLN A 21 2.15 2.49 2.57
C GLN A 21 2.47 2.30 1.10
N LEU A 22 1.63 2.86 0.23
CA LEU A 22 1.84 2.72 -1.20
C LEU A 22 2.63 3.89 -1.78
N CYS A 23 2.52 5.08 -1.21
CA CYS A 23 3.20 6.27 -1.71
C CYS A 23 4.00 6.94 -0.61
N SER A 24 5.25 7.31 -0.90
CA SER A 24 6.20 7.87 0.07
C SER A 24 5.73 9.15 0.75
N ASP A 25 4.81 9.91 0.13
CA ASP A 25 4.24 11.14 0.66
C ASP A 25 2.84 10.96 1.28
N ASN A 26 2.34 9.73 1.39
CA ASN A 26 1.00 9.42 1.89
C ASN A 26 1.01 8.20 2.84
N LEU A 27 1.41 8.43 4.09
CA LEU A 27 1.47 7.41 5.15
C LEU A 27 0.12 6.73 5.44
N CYS A 28 -0.98 7.42 5.15
CA CYS A 28 -2.33 6.96 5.48
C CYS A 28 -3.03 6.27 4.32
N ASN A 29 -2.40 6.18 3.14
CA ASN A 29 -3.09 5.77 1.91
C ASN A 29 -4.41 6.53 1.71
N THR A 30 -4.40 7.85 1.97
CA THR A 30 -5.57 8.72 1.83
C THR A 30 -6.15 8.59 0.42
N GLN A 31 -7.44 8.28 0.35
CA GLN A 31 -8.14 8.13 -0.91
C GLN A 31 -8.41 9.48 -1.57
N ARG A 32 -8.28 9.53 -2.90
CA ARG A 32 -8.75 10.64 -3.71
C ARG A 32 -10.27 10.81 -3.57
N THR A 33 -10.67 12.05 -3.31
CA THR A 33 -12.08 12.46 -3.19
C THR A 33 -12.63 12.89 -4.56
N LYS A 34 -13.56 13.85 -4.57
CA LYS A 34 -14.09 14.45 -5.80
C LYS A 34 -13.18 15.60 -6.27
N ASP A 35 -12.95 15.66 -7.57
CA ASP A 35 -12.39 16.81 -8.27
C ASP A 35 -13.09 16.97 -9.65
N ASN A 36 -12.58 17.84 -10.51
CA ASN A 36 -13.16 18.11 -11.84
C ASN A 36 -13.09 16.92 -12.80
N TRP A 37 -12.29 15.89 -12.47
CA TRP A 37 -12.12 14.68 -13.27
C TRP A 37 -12.89 13.47 -12.71
N GLY A 38 -13.72 13.67 -11.68
CA GLY A 38 -14.59 12.64 -11.10
C GLY A 38 -14.23 12.31 -9.65
N GLN A 39 -14.42 11.04 -9.28
CA GLN A 39 -14.24 10.56 -7.90
C GLN A 39 -13.34 9.32 -7.85
N GLY A 40 -12.56 9.21 -6.78
CA GLY A 40 -11.55 8.16 -6.60
C GLY A 40 -12.04 6.83 -6.00
N HIS A 41 -13.25 6.76 -5.45
CA HIS A 41 -13.74 5.54 -4.80
C HIS A 41 -14.11 4.44 -5.81
N TYR A 42 -14.11 3.18 -5.37
CA TYR A 42 -14.62 2.05 -6.16
C TYR A 42 -16.11 2.26 -6.50
N GLY A 43 -16.50 1.91 -7.72
CA GLY A 43 -17.88 2.09 -8.18
C GLY A 43 -18.25 3.51 -8.58
N ALA A 44 -17.35 4.50 -8.48
CA ALA A 44 -17.60 5.85 -8.98
C ALA A 44 -17.95 5.85 -10.49
N SER A 45 -18.93 6.66 -10.89
CA SER A 45 -19.29 6.81 -12.31
C SER A 45 -18.11 7.40 -13.12
N ARG A 46 -17.95 6.96 -14.37
CA ARG A 46 -16.88 7.42 -15.28
C ARG A 46 -17.38 8.12 -16.56
N GLY A 47 -18.65 8.50 -16.63
CA GLY A 47 -19.22 9.31 -17.71
C GLY A 47 -19.24 8.64 -19.11
N GLY A 48 -20.21 9.08 -19.94
CA GLY A 48 -20.51 8.56 -21.29
C GLY A 48 -22.02 8.47 -21.50
N ASP A 49 -22.49 8.74 -22.72
CA ASP A 49 -23.90 8.68 -23.13
C ASP A 49 -24.44 7.26 -22.92
N GLY A 50 -24.99 6.98 -21.73
CA GLY A 50 -25.43 5.63 -21.33
C GLY A 50 -24.98 5.15 -19.94
N GLY A 51 -24.28 5.96 -19.12
CA GLY A 51 -24.21 5.79 -17.67
C GLY A 51 -23.62 4.47 -17.10
N GLY A 52 -23.02 3.61 -17.92
CA GLY A 52 -22.73 2.22 -17.52
C GLY A 52 -21.32 1.92 -16.98
N ARG A 53 -20.33 2.80 -17.19
CA ARG A 53 -18.94 2.48 -16.82
C ARG A 53 -18.61 2.93 -15.40
N LEU A 54 -18.32 1.94 -14.55
CA LEU A 54 -17.93 2.15 -13.15
C LEU A 54 -16.41 2.09 -12.98
N HIS A 55 -15.91 2.84 -12.01
CA HIS A 55 -14.54 2.76 -11.53
C HIS A 55 -14.29 1.39 -10.89
N LYS A 56 -13.26 0.67 -11.34
CA LYS A 56 -12.97 -0.73 -10.95
C LYS A 56 -11.81 -0.86 -9.97
N GLY A 57 -11.41 0.25 -9.38
CA GLY A 57 -10.36 0.30 -8.38
C GLY A 57 -10.59 1.48 -7.44
N VAL A 58 -9.58 1.78 -6.64
CA VAL A 58 -9.56 2.93 -5.74
C VAL A 58 -8.34 3.79 -6.06
N ASP A 59 -8.53 5.09 -6.08
CA ASP A 59 -7.48 6.07 -6.34
C ASP A 59 -6.89 6.54 -5.00
N ILE A 60 -5.60 6.26 -4.77
CA ILE A 60 -4.88 6.64 -3.55
C ILE A 60 -3.95 7.81 -3.85
N ASN A 61 -4.06 8.89 -3.09
CA ASN A 61 -3.28 10.11 -3.30
C ASN A 61 -1.78 9.79 -3.34
N CYS A 62 -1.10 10.33 -4.35
CA CYS A 62 0.34 10.14 -4.54
C CYS A 62 0.83 11.22 -5.50
N SER A 63 1.74 12.08 -5.06
CA SER A 63 2.21 13.19 -5.91
C SER A 63 3.01 12.66 -7.11
N ASP A 64 2.96 13.40 -8.21
CA ASP A 64 3.79 13.13 -9.39
C ASP A 64 5.27 13.03 -8.98
N GLY A 65 5.94 11.95 -9.40
CA GLY A 65 7.34 11.71 -9.05
C GLY A 65 7.60 11.06 -7.68
N SER A 66 6.59 10.92 -6.81
CA SER A 66 6.75 10.24 -5.53
C SER A 66 7.11 8.76 -5.69
N ALA A 67 7.83 8.21 -4.71
CA ALA A 67 8.19 6.81 -4.72
C ALA A 67 6.95 5.96 -4.38
N VAL A 68 6.72 4.93 -5.20
CA VAL A 68 5.69 3.93 -4.94
C VAL A 68 6.35 2.73 -4.26
N LEU A 69 5.81 2.32 -3.13
CA LEU A 69 6.38 1.30 -2.24
C LEU A 69 5.58 0.01 -2.28
N ALA A 70 6.24 -1.11 -1.97
CA ALA A 70 5.59 -2.39 -1.78
C ALA A 70 4.75 -2.37 -0.49
N PRO A 71 3.43 -2.62 -0.55
CA PRO A 71 2.57 -2.52 0.63
C PRO A 71 2.74 -3.70 1.62
N PHE A 72 3.29 -4.80 1.15
CA PHE A 72 3.70 -6.01 1.85
C PHE A 72 4.70 -6.73 0.95
N ASP A 73 5.15 -7.92 1.31
CA ASP A 73 6.04 -8.71 0.45
C ASP A 73 5.29 -9.11 -0.83
N VAL A 74 5.79 -8.67 -1.97
CA VAL A 74 5.13 -8.83 -3.27
C VAL A 74 6.05 -9.51 -4.27
N THR A 75 5.44 -10.27 -5.18
CA THR A 75 6.02 -10.70 -6.44
C THR A 75 5.53 -9.77 -7.56
N ILE A 76 6.46 -9.17 -8.28
CA ILE A 76 6.18 -8.43 -9.51
C ILE A 76 5.95 -9.43 -10.65
N LYS A 77 4.76 -9.36 -11.26
CA LYS A 77 4.31 -10.26 -12.34
C LYS A 77 4.50 -9.67 -13.75
N GLY A 78 4.96 -8.43 -13.86
CA GLY A 78 5.16 -7.73 -15.13
C GLY A 78 4.63 -6.31 -15.11
N SER A 79 5.07 -5.51 -16.08
CA SER A 79 4.46 -4.22 -16.39
C SER A 79 3.11 -4.39 -17.10
N LEU A 80 2.32 -3.33 -17.17
CA LEU A 80 1.11 -3.26 -18.00
C LEU A 80 0.97 -1.88 -18.66
N ILE A 81 0.26 -1.86 -19.78
CA ILE A 81 -0.18 -0.64 -20.48
C ILE A 81 -1.61 -0.33 -20.01
N VAL A 82 -1.89 0.93 -19.64
CA VAL A 82 -3.14 1.31 -18.95
C VAL A 82 -4.24 1.71 -19.94
N TYR A 83 -3.87 2.47 -20.97
CA TYR A 83 -4.74 3.10 -21.95
C TYR A 83 -4.43 2.68 -23.38
N ASN A 84 -3.16 2.49 -23.73
CA ASN A 84 -2.72 2.35 -25.12
C ASN A 84 -3.20 3.52 -26.00
N ASP A 85 -3.06 4.75 -25.46
CA ASP A 85 -3.55 6.00 -26.06
C ASP A 85 -2.38 6.99 -26.15
N PRO A 86 -2.03 7.48 -27.36
CA PRO A 86 -0.88 8.37 -27.53
C PRO A 86 -1.01 9.68 -26.75
N ASN A 87 -2.23 10.17 -26.48
CA ASN A 87 -2.46 11.37 -25.68
C ASN A 87 -2.23 11.14 -24.18
N LYS A 88 -2.14 9.88 -23.75
CA LYS A 88 -1.93 9.48 -22.34
C LYS A 88 -0.61 8.77 -22.13
N LYS A 89 0.28 8.79 -23.13
CA LYS A 89 1.58 8.11 -23.11
C LYS A 89 2.40 8.41 -21.85
N ALA A 90 2.33 9.65 -21.33
CA ALA A 90 3.05 10.06 -20.14
C ALA A 90 2.62 9.32 -18.85
N ILE A 91 1.45 8.69 -18.83
CA ILE A 91 0.92 7.91 -17.71
C ILE A 91 0.49 6.49 -18.11
N ASP A 92 1.00 5.98 -19.22
CA ASP A 92 0.50 4.73 -19.82
C ASP A 92 1.21 3.46 -19.33
N GLU A 93 1.71 3.48 -18.08
CA GLU A 93 2.42 2.36 -17.46
C GLU A 93 1.82 1.99 -16.10
N GLY A 94 1.98 0.73 -15.72
CA GLY A 94 1.63 0.20 -14.41
C GLY A 94 2.32 -1.13 -14.13
N ILE A 95 2.00 -1.71 -12.98
CA ILE A 95 2.64 -2.92 -12.44
C ILE A 95 1.57 -3.94 -12.04
N ASN A 96 1.77 -5.21 -12.41
CA ASN A 96 1.00 -6.34 -11.90
C ASN A 96 1.73 -6.96 -10.70
N LEU A 97 1.02 -7.16 -9.60
CA LEU A 97 1.58 -7.61 -8.31
C LEU A 97 0.75 -8.75 -7.71
N SER A 98 1.41 -9.60 -6.94
CA SER A 98 0.75 -10.57 -6.06
C SER A 98 1.53 -10.77 -4.78
N GLY A 99 0.85 -10.95 -3.66
CA GLY A 99 1.44 -11.19 -2.34
C GLY A 99 0.34 -11.30 -1.29
N GLU A 100 0.60 -11.97 -0.17
CA GLU A 100 -0.40 -12.15 0.91
C GLU A 100 -1.75 -12.74 0.43
N GLY A 101 -1.71 -13.64 -0.56
CA GLY A 101 -2.92 -14.21 -1.17
C GLY A 101 -3.70 -13.25 -2.07
N LEU A 102 -3.24 -12.01 -2.25
CA LEU A 102 -3.86 -11.00 -3.10
C LEU A 102 -3.21 -10.95 -4.49
N CYS A 103 -4.01 -10.54 -5.49
CA CYS A 103 -3.56 -10.19 -6.83
C CYS A 103 -4.14 -8.82 -7.18
N PHE A 104 -3.27 -7.87 -7.49
CA PHE A 104 -3.65 -6.49 -7.74
C PHE A 104 -2.72 -5.81 -8.75
N LYS A 105 -3.15 -4.63 -9.19
CA LYS A 105 -2.48 -3.79 -10.19
C LYS A 105 -2.35 -2.39 -9.64
N LEU A 106 -1.23 -1.75 -9.93
CA LEU A 106 -1.02 -0.34 -9.69
C LEU A 106 -0.86 0.36 -11.04
N PHE A 107 -1.75 1.28 -11.37
CA PHE A 107 -1.60 2.09 -12.59
C PHE A 107 -0.91 3.42 -12.28
N TYR A 108 -0.37 4.02 -13.33
CA TYR A 108 0.32 5.30 -13.31
C TYR A 108 1.67 5.21 -12.57
N VAL A 109 2.30 4.05 -12.63
CA VAL A 109 3.56 3.77 -11.94
C VAL A 109 4.57 3.29 -12.96
N LYS A 110 5.73 3.96 -13.03
CA LYS A 110 6.90 3.49 -13.74
C LYS A 110 7.64 2.46 -12.88
N PRO A 111 7.65 1.17 -13.24
CA PRO A 111 8.34 0.15 -12.44
C PRO A 111 9.85 0.36 -12.45
N ILE A 112 10.50 0.07 -11.31
CA ILE A 112 11.98 -0.02 -11.27
C ILE A 112 12.49 -1.35 -11.86
N LYS A 113 11.65 -2.40 -11.81
CA LYS A 113 11.91 -3.73 -12.36
C LYS A 113 10.58 -4.39 -12.73
N THR A 114 10.62 -5.33 -13.66
CA THR A 114 9.41 -5.95 -14.24
C THR A 114 9.18 -7.38 -13.76
N SER A 115 10.03 -7.91 -12.90
CA SER A 115 9.87 -9.24 -12.30
C SER A 115 10.63 -9.36 -10.96
N GLY A 116 10.39 -10.46 -10.25
CA GLY A 116 11.05 -10.79 -8.99
C GLY A 116 10.25 -10.39 -7.74
N THR A 117 10.80 -10.65 -6.57
CA THR A 117 10.20 -10.31 -5.28
C THR A 117 10.71 -8.97 -4.76
N VAL A 118 9.90 -8.30 -3.94
CA VAL A 118 10.19 -7.03 -3.26
C VAL A 118 9.61 -7.10 -1.87
N ASN A 119 10.39 -6.72 -0.87
CA ASN A 119 9.94 -6.73 0.52
C ASN A 119 9.06 -5.51 0.80
N LYS A 120 8.18 -5.62 1.81
CA LYS A 120 7.38 -4.51 2.29
C LYS A 120 8.21 -3.23 2.51
N GLY A 121 7.69 -2.10 2.06
CA GLY A 121 8.30 -0.78 2.22
C GLY A 121 9.40 -0.46 1.21
N GLU A 122 9.93 -1.45 0.49
CA GLU A 122 10.90 -1.20 -0.58
C GLU A 122 10.22 -0.50 -1.78
N LYS A 123 10.98 0.35 -2.48
CA LYS A 123 10.51 1.04 -3.68
C LYS A 123 10.25 0.04 -4.81
N ILE A 124 9.05 0.08 -5.40
CA ILE A 124 8.67 -0.72 -6.58
C ILE A 124 8.57 0.12 -7.86
N GLY A 125 8.41 1.43 -7.72
CA GLY A 125 8.23 2.31 -8.86
C GLY A 125 8.25 3.79 -8.50
N THR A 126 7.95 4.60 -9.50
CA THR A 126 7.81 6.05 -9.36
C THR A 126 6.47 6.47 -9.97
N MET A 127 5.74 7.33 -9.27
CA MET A 127 4.48 7.88 -9.75
C MET A 127 4.71 8.70 -11.03
N LEU A 128 3.95 8.39 -12.07
CA LEU A 128 4.04 9.07 -13.38
C LEU A 128 3.47 10.50 -13.32
N PRO A 129 3.84 11.40 -14.25
CA PRO A 129 3.45 12.80 -14.22
C PRO A 129 1.98 13.00 -14.63
N MET A 130 1.05 12.69 -13.73
CA MET A 130 -0.39 12.75 -13.99
C MET A 130 -0.90 14.15 -14.31
N GLN A 131 -0.34 15.19 -13.70
CA GLN A 131 -0.74 16.57 -13.97
C GLN A 131 -0.51 16.98 -15.43
N SER A 132 0.43 16.33 -16.13
CA SER A 132 0.70 16.62 -17.54
C SER A 132 -0.41 16.12 -18.48
N VAL A 133 -1.19 15.14 -18.04
CA VAL A 133 -2.27 14.52 -18.84
C VAL A 133 -3.64 14.98 -18.36
N TYR A 134 -3.82 15.13 -17.04
CA TYR A 134 -5.05 15.61 -16.42
C TYR A 134 -4.78 16.79 -15.48
N PRO A 135 -4.55 18.01 -16.00
CA PRO A 135 -4.30 19.17 -15.16
C PRO A 135 -5.43 19.39 -14.14
N GLY A 136 -5.06 19.53 -12.86
CA GLY A 136 -6.01 19.79 -11.77
C GLY A 136 -6.73 18.56 -11.22
N ILE A 137 -6.35 17.35 -11.65
CA ILE A 137 -6.74 16.12 -10.95
C ILE A 137 -5.98 16.02 -9.63
N THR A 138 -6.51 15.36 -8.62
CA THR A 138 -5.67 14.94 -7.48
C THR A 138 -4.75 13.81 -7.98
N SER A 139 -3.43 14.00 -8.01
CA SER A 139 -2.50 12.94 -8.43
C SER A 139 -2.63 11.71 -7.53
N HIS A 140 -2.69 10.53 -8.14
CA HIS A 140 -2.99 9.30 -7.44
C HIS A 140 -2.43 8.07 -8.15
N ILE A 141 -2.13 7.03 -7.40
CA ILE A 141 -2.02 5.68 -7.95
C ILE A 141 -3.42 5.06 -8.00
N HIS A 142 -3.73 4.32 -9.07
CA HIS A 142 -4.97 3.55 -9.14
C HIS A 142 -4.71 2.10 -8.75
N VAL A 143 -5.32 1.67 -7.65
CA VAL A 143 -5.22 0.32 -7.10
C VAL A 143 -6.41 -0.50 -7.57
N GLN A 144 -6.17 -1.56 -8.33
CA GLN A 144 -7.22 -2.42 -8.86
C GLN A 144 -6.92 -3.88 -8.58
N MET A 145 -7.85 -4.59 -7.97
CA MET A 145 -7.75 -6.05 -7.82
C MET A 145 -7.79 -6.73 -9.19
N CYS A 146 -7.08 -7.86 -9.33
CA CYS A 146 -7.11 -8.63 -10.58
C CYS A 146 -8.53 -9.07 -10.94
N ASN A 147 -9.33 -9.48 -9.95
CA ASN A 147 -10.77 -9.59 -10.08
C ASN A 147 -11.41 -8.20 -9.91
N ARG A 148 -11.80 -7.59 -11.03
CA ARG A 148 -12.34 -6.22 -11.10
C ARG A 148 -13.70 -6.03 -10.42
N SER A 149 -14.31 -7.11 -9.94
CA SER A 149 -15.55 -7.06 -9.16
C SER A 149 -15.30 -6.92 -7.65
N VAL A 150 -14.07 -7.16 -7.19
CA VAL A 150 -13.67 -7.00 -5.79
C VAL A 150 -13.33 -5.55 -5.52
N ASP A 151 -13.93 -4.99 -4.48
CA ASP A 151 -13.66 -3.62 -4.01
C ASP A 151 -12.34 -3.60 -3.21
N PRO A 152 -11.28 -2.90 -3.68
CA PRO A 152 -10.02 -2.86 -2.96
C PRO A 152 -10.08 -2.13 -1.61
N THR A 153 -11.14 -1.36 -1.34
CA THR A 153 -11.27 -0.52 -0.13
C THR A 153 -11.15 -1.33 1.15
N GLU A 154 -11.60 -2.60 1.13
CA GLU A 154 -11.52 -3.51 2.29
C GLU A 154 -10.08 -3.80 2.74
N TYR A 155 -9.08 -3.61 1.87
CA TYR A 155 -7.67 -3.83 2.18
C TYR A 155 -6.96 -2.58 2.68
N PHE A 156 -7.65 -1.44 2.80
CA PHE A 156 -7.10 -0.23 3.40
C PHE A 156 -7.46 -0.14 4.89
N SER A 157 -6.59 0.52 5.65
CA SER A 157 -6.79 0.80 7.08
C SER A 157 -7.19 2.25 7.25
N ASP A 158 -8.05 2.53 8.23
CA ASP A 158 -8.36 3.90 8.64
C ASP A 158 -7.22 4.54 9.46
N LEU A 159 -6.24 3.73 9.88
CA LEU A 159 -5.07 4.19 10.63
C LEU A 159 -3.89 4.48 9.70
N CYS A 160 -3.30 5.65 9.89
CA CYS A 160 -2.03 6.01 9.26
C CYS A 160 -0.90 5.10 9.73
N GLN A 161 0.01 4.77 8.83
CA GLN A 161 1.18 3.98 9.18
C GLN A 161 2.18 4.83 9.94
N THR A 162 2.66 4.30 11.06
CA THR A 162 3.75 4.89 11.81
C THR A 162 5.04 4.73 11.00
N HIS A 163 5.84 5.79 10.88
CA HIS A 163 7.25 5.63 10.55
C HIS A 163 7.85 4.67 11.57
N VAL A 164 8.16 3.44 11.17
CA VAL A 164 9.08 2.60 11.93
C VAL A 164 10.46 3.05 11.48
N PRO A 165 11.26 3.74 12.33
CA PRO A 165 12.65 3.99 12.00
C PRO A 165 13.31 2.63 11.82
N SER A 166 13.94 2.42 10.68
CA SER A 166 14.82 1.27 10.45
C SER A 166 16.06 1.44 11.34
N GLU A 167 15.94 1.14 12.62
CA GLU A 167 17.08 1.00 13.52
C GLU A 167 16.85 -0.29 14.32
N GLU A 168 17.34 -1.39 13.75
CA GLU A 168 17.68 -2.58 14.51
C GLU A 168 18.73 -2.16 15.56
N THR A 169 18.31 -1.83 16.78
CA THR A 169 19.20 -2.01 17.91
C THR A 169 19.23 -3.51 18.19
N GLU A 170 20.26 -4.17 17.67
CA GLU A 170 20.72 -5.48 18.13
C GLU A 170 20.78 -5.46 19.67
N LEU A 171 19.79 -6.10 20.32
CA LEU A 171 19.98 -6.59 21.67
C LEU A 171 20.94 -7.77 21.57
N THR A 172 22.24 -7.48 21.62
CA THR A 172 23.26 -8.48 21.85
C THR A 172 23.03 -9.08 23.26
N PRO A 173 22.66 -10.36 23.39
CA PRO A 173 22.47 -10.98 24.68
C PRO A 173 23.83 -11.43 25.21
N GLY A 174 24.47 -10.61 26.04
CA GLY A 174 25.66 -11.06 26.76
C GLY A 174 26.66 -9.97 27.14
N LEU A 175 26.32 -9.11 28.08
CA LEU A 175 27.33 -8.51 28.95
C LEU A 175 26.75 -8.34 30.35
N ILE A 176 26.99 -9.36 31.16
CA ILE A 176 26.83 -9.32 32.60
C ILE A 176 27.93 -8.40 33.12
N TRP A 177 27.58 -7.16 33.48
CA TRP A 177 28.49 -6.27 34.19
C TRP A 177 28.56 -6.71 35.65
N TRP A 178 29.55 -7.54 35.96
CA TRP A 178 30.11 -7.61 37.30
C TRP A 178 31.01 -6.38 37.47
N PHE A 179 30.63 -5.45 38.35
CA PHE A 179 31.63 -4.62 39.01
C PHE A 179 31.31 -4.49 40.50
N ASP A 180 32.36 -4.81 41.26
CA ASP A 180 32.45 -4.99 42.69
C ASP A 180 32.03 -3.77 43.51
N LEU A 181 31.32 -4.06 44.60
CA LEU A 181 31.32 -3.25 45.80
C LEU A 181 32.69 -3.39 46.49
N THR A 182 33.49 -2.33 46.50
CA THR A 182 34.45 -2.14 47.59
C THR A 182 34.37 -0.72 48.14
N HIS A 183 34.10 -0.66 49.44
CA HIS A 183 34.28 0.52 50.28
C HIS A 183 35.77 0.90 50.31
N ASN A 184 36.09 2.20 50.35
CA ASN A 184 36.96 2.72 51.42
C ASN A 184 37.03 4.24 51.52
N TYR A 185 37.33 4.63 52.76
CA TYR A 185 37.38 5.92 53.43
C TYR A 185 38.47 6.90 52.95
N TYR A 186 38.42 8.10 53.56
CA TYR A 186 39.34 9.26 53.57
C TYR A 186 39.04 10.31 52.47
N ALA A 187 38.84 11.60 52.75
CA ALA A 187 39.20 12.44 53.89
C ALA A 187 38.10 13.44 54.26
#